data_AF-A0A1Q3LVD9-F1
#
_entry.id   AF-A0A1Q3LVD9-F1
#
_cell.length_a   1.000
_cell.length_b   1.000
_cell.length_c   1.000
_cell.angle_alpha   90.00
_cell.angle_beta   90.00
_cell.angle_gamma   90.00
#
_symmetry.space_group_name_H-M   'P 1'
#
loop_
_entity.id
_entity.type
_entity.pdbx_description
1 polymer ?
#
loop_
_entity_poly.entity_id
_entity_poly.type
_entity_poly.pdbx_seq_one_letter_code
_entity_poly.pdbx_strand_id
1 'polypeptide(L)'
;MVMKQNKITVAVHPDPAIREKILKRLIAERRFALTASDAGKLISPSLADINLQEAYFVIADNVNLRDSPITRQRLYEMAARGMAVIIGTRKLQAEFEFICEAYFE
;
A
#
# COMPACT_ATOMS: atom_id res chain seq x y z
N MET A 1 -7.53 24.80 -7.20
CA MET A 1 -7.78 23.62 -6.35
C MET A 1 -6.90 22.51 -6.88
N VAL A 2 -5.85 22.12 -6.15
CA VAL A 2 -5.02 20.97 -6.57
C VAL A 2 -5.86 19.73 -6.30
N MET A 3 -6.33 19.04 -7.35
CA MET A 3 -6.97 17.73 -7.19
C MET A 3 -5.95 16.80 -6.53
N LYS A 4 -6.27 16.32 -5.32
CA LYS A 4 -5.47 15.29 -4.66
C LYS A 4 -5.49 14.05 -5.58
N GLN A 5 -4.37 13.79 -6.26
CA GLN A 5 -4.24 12.54 -7.02
C GLN A 5 -4.18 11.41 -6.00
N ASN A 6 -5.22 10.59 -5.97
CA ASN A 6 -5.22 9.39 -5.16
C ASN A 6 -4.22 8.40 -5.77
N LYS A 7 -3.07 8.25 -5.13
CA LYS A 7 -1.99 7.36 -5.54
C LYS A 7 -1.89 6.14 -4.64
N ILE A 8 -1.26 5.10 -5.16
CA ILE A 8 -0.87 3.93 -4.35
C ILE A 8 0.18 4.38 -3.34
N THR A 9 -0.10 4.21 -2.06
CA THR A 9 0.83 4.55 -0.98
C THR A 9 1.81 3.39 -0.82
N VAL A 10 3.11 3.66 -0.88
CA VAL A 10 4.13 2.60 -0.91
C VAL A 10 5.14 2.79 0.21
N ALA A 11 5.19 1.86 1.16
CA ALA A 11 6.28 1.75 2.13
C ALA A 11 7.47 1.04 1.48
N VAL A 12 8.60 1.73 1.32
CA VAL A 12 9.77 1.21 0.60
C VAL A 12 10.92 0.93 1.56
N HIS A 13 11.20 -0.34 1.80
CA HIS A 13 12.39 -0.75 2.55
C HIS A 13 12.73 -2.24 2.31
N PRO A 14 14.02 -2.62 2.16
CA PRO A 14 14.40 -4.02 1.99
C PRO A 14 14.11 -4.88 3.24
N ASP A 15 14.37 -4.34 4.43
CA ASP A 15 14.06 -5.00 5.71
C ASP A 15 12.55 -5.03 5.97
N PRO A 16 11.94 -6.22 6.15
CA PRO A 16 10.51 -6.37 6.47
C PRO A 16 10.10 -5.68 7.78
N ALA A 17 10.94 -5.67 8.82
CA ALA A 17 10.57 -5.08 10.11
C ALA A 17 10.44 -3.55 10.02
N ILE A 18 11.36 -2.90 9.29
CA ILE A 18 11.31 -1.46 9.03
C ILE A 18 10.11 -1.14 8.13
N ARG A 19 9.85 -1.96 7.11
CA ARG A 19 8.70 -1.78 6.23
C ARG A 19 7.37 -1.90 6.98
N GLU A 20 7.23 -2.88 7.86
CA GLU A 20 6.07 -3.06 8.73
C GLU A 20 5.88 -1.84 9.67
N LYS A 21 6.96 -1.28 10.21
CA LYS A 21 6.92 -0.04 11.02
C LYS A 21 6.39 1.14 10.21
N ILE A 22 6.83 1.31 8.96
CA ILE A 22 6.33 2.37 8.06
C ILE A 22 4.84 2.13 7.76
N LEU A 23 4.44 0.90 7.44
CA LEU A 23 3.04 0.55 7.20
C LEU A 23 2.17 0.87 8.42
N LYS A 24 2.56 0.45 9.61
CA LYS A 24 1.83 0.76 10.86
C LYS A 24 1.68 2.26 11.09
N ARG A 25 2.73 3.05 10.81
CA ARG A 25 2.68 4.52 10.88
C ARG A 25 1.62 5.09 9.92
N LEU A 26 1.65 4.66 8.66
CA LEU A 26 0.71 5.10 7.62
C LEU A 26 -0.75 4.75 7.95
N ILE A 27 -0.97 3.55 8.50
CA ILE A 27 -2.30 3.08 8.92
C ILE A 27 -2.84 3.95 10.08
N ALA A 28 -1.99 4.29 11.05
CA ALA A 28 -2.36 5.15 12.16
C ALA A 28 -2.62 6.61 11.72
N GLU A 29 -1.76 7.17 10.87
CA GLU A 29 -1.93 8.51 10.28
C GLU A 29 -3.26 8.64 9.52
N ARG A 30 -3.67 7.56 8.84
CA ARG A 30 -4.94 7.47 8.10
C ARG A 30 -6.12 7.02 8.94
N ARG A 31 -5.96 6.88 10.26
CA ARG A 31 -7.01 6.52 11.23
C ARG A 31 -7.68 5.16 10.96
N PHE A 32 -7.00 4.25 10.27
CA PHE A 32 -7.47 2.87 10.13
C PHE A 32 -7.34 2.08 11.45
N ALA A 33 -6.39 2.47 12.30
CA ALA A 33 -6.20 1.90 13.63
C ALA A 33 -5.69 2.95 14.62
N LEU A 34 -6.00 2.76 15.91
CA LEU A 34 -5.57 3.65 16.99
C LEU A 34 -4.22 3.24 17.59
N THR A 35 -3.87 1.95 17.52
CA THR A 35 -2.64 1.40 18.07
C THR A 35 -1.81 0.70 17.00
N ALA A 36 -0.50 0.60 17.21
CA ALA A 36 0.40 -0.13 16.31
C ALA A 36 0.07 -1.65 16.25
N SER A 37 -0.47 -2.21 17.34
CA SER A 37 -0.90 -3.61 17.40
C SER A 37 -2.12 -3.84 16.50
N ASP A 38 -3.13 -2.98 16.59
CA ASP A 38 -4.31 -3.07 15.72
C ASP A 38 -3.97 -2.77 14.26
N ALA A 39 -3.06 -1.82 14.02
CA ALA A 39 -2.55 -1.56 12.68
C ALA A 39 -1.91 -2.80 12.05
N GLY A 40 -1.12 -3.56 12.84
CA GLY A 40 -0.49 -4.79 12.38
C GLY A 40 -1.49 -5.84 11.90
N LYS A 41 -2.66 -5.94 12.55
CA LYS A 41 -3.72 -6.90 12.18
C LYS A 41 -4.36 -6.59 10.82
N LEU A 42 -4.24 -5.36 10.32
CA LEU A 42 -4.77 -4.95 9.02
C LEU A 42 -3.80 -5.23 7.86
N ILE A 43 -2.54 -5.55 8.17
CA ILE A 43 -1.51 -5.80 7.15
C ILE A 43 -1.61 -7.25 6.70
N SER A 44 -1.99 -7.45 5.44
CA SER A 44 -1.90 -8.75 4.82
C SER A 44 -0.45 -9.09 4.45
N PRO A 45 0.04 -10.33 4.64
CA PRO A 45 1.37 -10.73 4.17
C PRO A 45 1.52 -10.70 2.63
N SER A 46 0.42 -10.86 1.90
CA SER A 46 0.40 -10.86 0.44
C SER A 46 -0.91 -10.29 -0.11
N LEU A 47 -0.89 -9.84 -1.37
CA LEU A 47 -2.09 -9.47 -2.11
C LEU A 47 -2.95 -10.70 -2.46
N ALA A 48 -2.37 -11.90 -2.47
CA ALA A 48 -3.10 -13.12 -2.75
C ALA A 48 -4.18 -13.41 -1.69
N ASP A 49 -4.01 -12.90 -0.48
CA ASP A 49 -4.95 -13.09 0.64
C ASP A 49 -6.11 -12.07 0.62
N ILE A 50 -6.14 -11.16 -0.36
CA ILE A 50 -7.14 -10.09 -0.46
C ILE A 50 -7.99 -10.27 -1.71
N ASN A 51 -9.32 -10.35 -1.53
CA ASN A 51 -10.25 -10.25 -2.66
C ASN A 51 -10.36 -8.79 -3.14
N LEU A 52 -9.55 -8.42 -4.15
CA LEU A 52 -9.52 -7.07 -4.72
C LEU A 52 -10.84 -6.60 -5.34
N GLN A 53 -11.81 -7.48 -5.61
CA GLN A 53 -13.12 -7.09 -6.13
C GLN A 53 -14.07 -6.56 -5.05
N GLU A 54 -13.90 -7.02 -3.81
CA GLU A 54 -14.80 -6.73 -2.69
C GLU A 54 -14.14 -5.87 -1.61
N ALA A 55 -12.81 -5.79 -1.61
CA ALA A 55 -12.06 -5.07 -0.59
C ALA A 55 -12.33 -3.56 -0.64
N TYR A 56 -12.68 -2.97 0.51
CA TYR A 56 -12.85 -1.52 0.67
C TYR A 56 -11.51 -0.76 0.78
N PHE A 57 -10.46 -1.45 1.19
CA PHE A 57 -9.09 -0.97 1.25
C PHE A 57 -8.13 -2.14 1.02
N VAL A 58 -6.89 -1.82 0.66
CA VAL A 58 -5.81 -2.80 0.50
C VAL A 58 -4.65 -2.35 1.35
N ILE A 59 -4.25 -3.19 2.30
CA ILE A 59 -3.04 -3.02 3.09
C ILE A 59 -2.28 -4.34 3.02
N ALA A 60 -1.17 -4.39 2.29
CA ALA A 60 -0.40 -5.61 2.12
C ALA A 60 1.11 -5.34 2.19
N ASP A 61 1.86 -6.27 2.75
CA ASP A 61 3.32 -6.23 2.74
C ASP A 61 3.92 -6.97 1.53
N ASN A 62 5.21 -6.73 1.27
CA ASN A 62 6.05 -7.49 0.33
C ASN A 62 5.47 -7.64 -1.09
N VAL A 63 4.87 -6.58 -1.61
CA VAL A 63 4.32 -6.48 -2.95
C VAL A 63 5.40 -6.07 -3.96
N ASN A 64 5.48 -6.79 -5.07
CA ASN A 64 6.24 -6.36 -6.24
C ASN A 64 5.30 -6.01 -7.39
N LEU A 65 5.29 -4.74 -7.79
CA LEU A 65 4.42 -4.21 -8.84
C LEU A 65 4.74 -4.75 -10.25
N ARG A 66 5.87 -5.45 -10.42
CA ARG A 66 6.20 -6.16 -11.68
C ARG A 66 5.57 -7.54 -11.80
N ASP A 67 5.18 -8.17 -10.70
CA ASP A 67 4.78 -9.58 -10.70
C ASP A 67 3.51 -9.82 -11.53
N SER A 68 2.55 -8.90 -11.47
CA SER A 68 1.29 -9.02 -12.21
C SER A 68 0.80 -7.65 -12.70
N PRO A 69 0.82 -7.41 -14.03
CA PRO A 69 0.26 -6.20 -14.63
C PRO A 69 -1.23 -6.00 -14.32
N ILE A 70 -2.01 -7.08 -14.30
CA ILE A 70 -3.45 -7.04 -14.02
C ILE A 70 -3.70 -6.63 -12.57
N THR A 71 -2.96 -7.22 -11.62
CA THR A 71 -3.07 -6.88 -10.19
C THR A 71 -2.68 -5.42 -9.98
N ARG A 72 -1.57 -4.96 -10.56
CA ARG A 72 -1.14 -3.56 -10.50
C ARG A 72 -2.21 -2.61 -11.04
N GLN A 73 -2.81 -2.92 -12.18
CA GLN A 73 -3.89 -2.11 -12.75
C GLN A 73 -5.07 -1.99 -11.78
N ARG A 74 -5.50 -3.11 -11.17
CA ARG A 74 -6.59 -3.09 -10.18
C ARG A 74 -6.25 -2.21 -8.97
N LEU A 75 -5.04 -2.32 -8.43
CA LEU A 75 -4.59 -1.46 -7.33
C LEU A 75 -4.62 0.02 -7.72
N TYR A 76 -4.18 0.36 -8.93
CA TYR A 76 -4.24 1.72 -9.44
C TYR A 76 -5.68 2.21 -9.59
N GLU A 77 -6.58 1.41 -10.14
CA GLU A 77 -7.99 1.78 -10.28
C GLU A 77 -8.67 1.97 -8.92
N MET A 78 -8.37 1.12 -7.93
CA MET A 78 -8.86 1.28 -6.56
C MET A 78 -8.37 2.59 -5.95
N ALA A 79 -7.07 2.90 -6.08
CA ALA A 79 -6.52 4.17 -5.63
C ALA A 79 -7.22 5.34 -6.34
N ALA A 80 -7.35 5.30 -7.67
CA ALA A 80 -8.02 6.35 -8.44
C ALA A 80 -9.48 6.58 -8.03
N ARG A 81 -10.20 5.53 -7.61
CA ARG A 81 -11.57 5.61 -7.04
C ARG A 81 -11.62 6.19 -5.62
N GLY A 82 -10.48 6.50 -5.01
CA GLY A 82 -10.38 7.05 -3.66
C GLY A 82 -10.29 6.01 -2.55
N MET A 83 -10.08 4.74 -2.90
CA MET A 83 -9.88 3.68 -1.91
C MET A 83 -8.45 3.74 -1.38
N ALA A 84 -8.28 3.40 -0.10
CA ALA A 84 -6.94 3.34 0.47
C ALA A 84 -6.19 2.10 -0.06
N VAL A 85 -5.10 2.34 -0.78
CA VAL A 85 -4.18 1.30 -1.22
C VAL A 85 -2.81 1.61 -0.64
N ILE A 86 -2.39 0.80 0.34
CA ILE A 86 -1.13 0.93 1.06
C ILE A 86 -0.37 -0.39 0.88
N ILE A 87 0.80 -0.36 0.25
CA ILE A 87 1.59 -1.56 0.00
C ILE A 87 3.01 -1.41 0.52
N GLY A 88 3.59 -2.49 1.03
CA GLY A 88 5.02 -2.59 1.28
C GLY A 88 5.74 -3.12 0.05
N THR A 89 6.86 -2.52 -0.35
CA THR A 89 7.77 -3.10 -1.34
C THR A 89 9.23 -3.01 -0.90
N ARG A 90 10.07 -3.90 -1.40
CA ARG A 90 11.53 -3.86 -1.12
C ARG A 90 12.22 -2.71 -1.86
N LYS A 91 11.76 -2.42 -3.06
CA LYS A 91 12.26 -1.36 -3.93
C LYS A 91 11.16 -0.90 -4.86
N LEU A 92 10.90 0.40 -4.89
CA LEU A 92 10.02 1.00 -5.89
C LEU A 92 10.79 1.16 -7.21
N GLN A 93 10.25 0.61 -8.30
CA GLN A 93 10.81 0.78 -9.62
C GLN A 93 10.38 2.12 -10.23
N ALA A 94 11.30 2.81 -10.91
CA ALA A 94 11.08 4.15 -11.47
C ALA A 94 9.84 4.22 -12.39
N GLU A 95 9.56 3.13 -13.12
CA GLU A 95 8.40 3.03 -13.99
C GLU A 95 7.04 3.12 -13.27
N PHE A 96 6.98 2.97 -11.94
CA PHE A 96 5.75 3.06 -11.16
C PHE A 96 5.67 4.31 -10.26
N GLU A 97 6.71 5.14 -10.20
CA GLU A 97 6.72 6.33 -9.35
C GLU A 97 5.58 7.30 -9.66
N PHE A 98 5.14 7.38 -10.92
CA PHE A 98 4.06 8.28 -11.31
C PHE A 98 2.71 7.93 -10.68
N ILE A 99 2.42 6.64 -10.45
CA ILE A 99 1.19 6.13 -9.82
C ILE A 99 1.31 5.90 -8.31
N CYS A 100 2.51 6.11 -7.75
CA CYS A 100 2.82 5.82 -6.37
C CYS A 100 3.16 7.10 -5.58
N GLU A 101 2.90 7.03 -4.27
CA GLU A 101 3.40 7.97 -3.27
C GLU A 101 4.29 7.17 -2.31
N ALA A 102 5.60 7.35 -2.44
CA ALA A 102 6.59 6.56 -1.72
C ALA A 102 6.88 7.13 -0.33
N TYR A 103 6.97 6.25 0.65
CA TYR A 103 7.36 6.54 2.02
C TYR A 103 8.56 5.68 2.40
N PHE A 104 9.58 6.36 2.88
CA PHE A 104 10.81 5.78 3.41
C PHE A 104 10.83 5.96 4.94
N GLU A 105 11.82 5.36 5.61
CA GLU A 105 12.00 5.53 7.06
C GLU A 105 12.23 7.01 7.43
#